data_AF-R5NSM8-F1
#
_entry.id   AF-R5NSM8-F1
#
_cell.length_a   1.000
_cell.length_b   1.000
_cell.length_c   1.000
_cell.angle_alpha   90.00
_cell.angle_beta   90.00
_cell.angle_gamma   90.00
#
_symmetry.space_group_name_H-M   'P 1'
#
loop_
_entity.id
_entity.type
_entity.pdbx_description
1 polymer ?
#
loop_
_entity_poly.entity_id
_entity_poly.type
_entity_poly.pdbx_seq_one_letter_code
_entity_poly.pdbx_strand_id
1 'polypeptide(L)'
;MKLVGLLDTHLHIDHILGNNFIKDAYGIDPQASEEDDFLNRGAISYAGMLGITGITQPPAIGTYLKEGDVIKFGNSELKVIAVPGHSPGGLCFYSESNKLLISGDALFAGSIGRTDLPGGDSKLLLKSIQTKLFVLDDDVRVIPGHGPLTTIGAEKRYNPFF
;
A
#
# COMPACT_ATOMS: atom_id res chain seq x y z
N MET A 1 -15.28 0.14 -19.78
CA MET A 1 -14.34 -0.29 -18.71
C MET A 1 -15.17 -0.90 -17.58
N LYS A 2 -14.79 -2.07 -17.04
CA LYS A 2 -15.46 -2.71 -15.90
C LYS A 2 -14.49 -2.73 -14.72
N LEU A 3 -14.90 -2.20 -13.58
CA LEU A 3 -14.13 -2.32 -12.33
C LEU A 3 -14.24 -3.77 -11.82
N VAL A 4 -13.12 -4.37 -11.42
CA VAL A 4 -13.06 -5.80 -11.02
C VAL A 4 -12.40 -6.03 -9.66
N GLY A 5 -11.80 -5.01 -9.07
CA GLY A 5 -11.13 -5.10 -7.77
C GLY A 5 -10.86 -3.74 -7.17
N LEU A 6 -10.71 -3.72 -5.85
CA LEU A 6 -10.28 -2.60 -5.02
C LEU A 6 -9.14 -3.12 -4.15
N LEU A 7 -7.93 -2.62 -4.37
CA LEU A 7 -6.72 -3.12 -3.71
C LEU A 7 -6.14 -1.99 -2.86
N ASP A 8 -6.04 -2.23 -1.56
CA ASP A 8 -5.43 -1.29 -0.63
C ASP A 8 -4.00 -1.74 -0.32
N THR A 9 -3.04 -0.82 -0.43
CA THR A 9 -1.64 -1.09 -0.06
C THR A 9 -1.50 -1.26 1.45
N HIS A 10 -2.27 -0.50 2.22
CA HIS A 10 -2.37 -0.53 3.67
C HIS A 10 -3.65 0.22 4.08
N LEU A 11 -4.04 0.15 5.36
CA LEU A 11 -5.35 0.62 5.81
C LEU A 11 -5.31 1.91 6.65
N HIS A 12 -4.33 2.79 6.41
CA HIS A 12 -4.41 4.16 6.94
C HIS A 12 -5.51 4.96 6.24
N ILE A 13 -6.09 5.90 6.98
CA ILE A 13 -7.35 6.55 6.58
C ILE A 13 -7.24 7.25 5.23
N ASP A 14 -6.13 7.92 4.95
CA ASP A 14 -5.88 8.67 3.70
C ASP A 14 -5.86 7.78 2.46
N HIS A 15 -5.76 6.45 2.63
CA HIS A 15 -5.82 5.47 1.55
C HIS A 15 -7.19 4.78 1.44
N ILE A 16 -8.03 4.79 2.49
CA ILE A 16 -9.28 4.00 2.55
C ILE A 16 -10.58 4.81 2.62
N LEU A 17 -10.52 6.16 2.70
CA LEU A 17 -11.72 7.00 2.72
C LEU A 17 -12.64 6.77 1.50
N GLY A 18 -12.07 6.36 0.37
CA GLY A 18 -12.81 6.08 -0.87
C GLY A 18 -13.50 4.71 -0.93
N ASN A 19 -13.23 3.80 0.01
CA ASN A 19 -13.66 2.40 -0.10
C ASN A 19 -15.18 2.24 -0.08
N ASN A 20 -15.88 3.05 0.74
CA ASN A 20 -17.35 3.05 0.76
C ASN A 20 -17.93 3.42 -0.60
N PHE A 21 -17.38 4.44 -1.27
CA PHE A 21 -17.85 4.81 -2.61
C PHE A 21 -17.70 3.66 -3.60
N ILE A 22 -16.58 2.94 -3.58
CA ILE A 22 -16.35 1.81 -4.49
C ILE A 22 -17.29 0.64 -4.17
N LYS A 23 -17.49 0.33 -2.89
CA LYS A 23 -18.42 -0.72 -2.46
C LYS A 23 -19.86 -0.39 -2.84
N ASP A 24 -20.32 0.83 -2.59
CA ASP A 24 -21.70 1.25 -2.85
C ASP A 24 -21.99 1.36 -4.36
N ALA A 25 -21.05 1.93 -5.13
CA ALA A 25 -21.25 2.17 -6.55
C ALA A 25 -21.04 0.92 -7.43
N TYR A 26 -20.17 -0.01 -7.01
CA TYR A 26 -19.75 -1.14 -7.84
C TYR A 26 -19.91 -2.51 -7.18
N GLY A 27 -20.27 -2.58 -5.90
CA GLY A 27 -20.43 -3.83 -5.16
C GLY A 27 -19.12 -4.53 -4.82
N ILE A 28 -17.98 -3.86 -4.98
CA ILE A 28 -16.64 -4.44 -4.84
C ILE A 28 -16.10 -4.19 -3.44
N ASP A 29 -15.75 -5.27 -2.75
CA ASP A 29 -15.10 -5.21 -1.45
C ASP A 29 -13.60 -4.91 -1.57
N PRO A 30 -13.00 -4.18 -0.61
CA PRO A 30 -11.57 -3.96 -0.56
C PRO A 30 -10.81 -5.26 -0.30
N GLN A 31 -9.58 -5.30 -0.81
CA GLN A 31 -8.62 -6.37 -0.60
C GLN A 31 -7.34 -5.77 -0.03
N ALA A 32 -6.87 -6.32 1.09
CA ALA A 32 -5.77 -5.76 1.87
C ALA A 32 -5.09 -6.87 2.69
N SER A 33 -4.05 -6.55 3.46
CA SER A 33 -3.52 -7.50 4.44
C SER A 33 -4.40 -7.60 5.69
N GLU A 34 -4.55 -8.82 6.24
CA GLU A 34 -5.24 -9.05 7.51
C GLU A 34 -4.56 -8.34 8.69
N GLU A 35 -3.23 -8.20 8.62
CA GLU A 35 -2.41 -7.56 9.66
C GLU A 35 -2.78 -6.08 9.88
N ASP A 36 -3.41 -5.44 8.89
CA ASP A 36 -3.86 -4.05 8.96
C ASP A 36 -5.34 -3.90 9.32
N ASP A 37 -6.13 -4.98 9.47
CA ASP A 37 -7.58 -4.88 9.66
C ASP A 37 -7.98 -4.11 10.94
N PHE A 38 -7.08 -4.06 11.93
CA PHE A 38 -7.27 -3.22 13.11
C PHE A 38 -7.32 -1.72 12.77
N LEU A 39 -6.61 -1.25 11.74
CA LEU A 39 -6.66 0.12 11.26
C LEU A 39 -8.01 0.44 10.61
N ASN A 40 -8.57 -0.51 9.83
CA ASN A 40 -9.91 -0.37 9.27
C ASN A 40 -10.95 -0.23 10.39
N ARG A 41 -10.95 -1.16 11.35
CA ARG A 41 -11.86 -1.09 12.52
C ARG A 41 -11.67 0.18 13.36
N GLY A 42 -10.46 0.74 13.38
CA GLY A 42 -10.11 1.97 14.09
C GLY A 42 -10.31 3.27 13.30
N ALA A 43 -10.71 3.19 12.02
CA ALA A 43 -10.64 4.31 11.07
C ALA A 43 -11.40 5.56 11.55
N ILE A 44 -12.63 5.41 12.05
CA ILE A 44 -13.44 6.54 12.57
C ILE A 44 -12.73 7.22 13.74
N SER A 45 -12.21 6.43 14.68
CA SER A 45 -11.52 6.96 15.86
C SER A 45 -10.28 7.75 15.46
N TYR A 46 -9.45 7.18 14.58
CA TYR A 46 -8.24 7.82 14.11
C TYR A 46 -8.52 9.09 13.30
N ALA A 47 -9.53 9.07 12.42
CA ALA A 47 -9.98 10.25 11.70
C ALA A 47 -10.45 11.37 12.65
N GLY A 48 -11.20 11.02 13.69
CA GLY A 48 -11.64 11.96 14.72
C GLY A 48 -10.47 12.63 15.45
N MET A 49 -9.40 11.88 15.76
CA MET A 49 -8.17 12.45 16.36
C MET A 49 -7.47 13.45 15.44
N LEU A 50 -7.62 13.30 14.12
CA LEU A 50 -7.09 14.21 13.11
C LEU A 50 -8.04 15.36 12.76
N GLY A 51 -9.18 15.46 13.44
CA GLY A 51 -10.21 16.48 13.17
C GLY A 51 -11.03 16.23 11.90
N ILE A 52 -10.93 15.04 11.32
CA ILE A 52 -11.70 14.63 10.15
C ILE A 52 -13.04 14.08 10.64
N THR A 53 -14.11 14.79 10.32
CA THR A 53 -15.49 14.44 10.72
C THR A 53 -16.34 14.06 9.53
N GLY A 54 -17.45 13.35 9.77
CA GLY A 54 -18.42 13.03 8.72
C GLY A 54 -18.00 11.85 7.82
N ILE A 55 -16.98 11.09 8.22
CA ILE A 55 -16.64 9.83 7.57
C ILE A 55 -17.48 8.69 8.13
N THR A 56 -17.81 7.73 7.29
CA THR A 56 -18.45 6.47 7.68
C THR A 56 -17.39 5.39 7.84
N GLN A 57 -17.73 4.34 8.59
CA GLN A 57 -16.88 3.17 8.75
C GLN A 57 -16.57 2.59 7.36
N PRO A 58 -15.29 2.40 6.98
CA PRO A 58 -14.94 1.68 5.76
C PRO A 58 -15.57 0.28 5.74
N PRO A 59 -15.87 -0.28 4.56
CA PRO A 59 -16.42 -1.63 4.48
C PRO A 59 -15.40 -2.64 4.99
N ALA A 60 -15.90 -3.79 5.44
CA ALA A 60 -15.06 -4.92 5.82
C ALA A 60 -14.20 -5.38 4.64
N ILE A 61 -13.00 -5.88 4.94
CA ILE A 61 -12.11 -6.45 3.92
C ILE A 61 -12.74 -7.73 3.37
N GLY A 62 -12.94 -7.80 2.06
CA GLY A 62 -13.56 -8.95 1.40
C GLY A 62 -12.58 -10.08 1.12
N THR A 63 -11.30 -9.77 0.88
CA THR A 63 -10.26 -10.77 0.67
C THR A 63 -8.94 -10.30 1.25
N TYR A 64 -8.31 -11.16 2.04
CA TYR A 64 -6.98 -10.89 2.56
C TYR A 64 -5.90 -11.34 1.57
N LEU A 65 -4.97 -10.44 1.30
CA LEU A 65 -3.83 -10.62 0.42
C LEU A 65 -2.56 -10.87 1.24
N LYS A 66 -1.68 -11.70 0.72
CA LYS A 66 -0.38 -12.04 1.33
C LYS A 66 0.75 -12.03 0.31
N GLU A 67 1.97 -12.06 0.82
CA GLU A 67 3.20 -12.21 0.03
C GLU A 67 3.06 -13.33 -1.01
N GLY A 68 3.42 -13.01 -2.26
CA GLY A 68 3.45 -13.96 -3.36
C GLY A 68 2.11 -14.21 -4.04
N ASP A 69 1.00 -13.65 -3.54
CA ASP A 69 -0.27 -13.70 -4.26
C ASP A 69 -0.16 -13.00 -5.62
N VAL A 70 -0.94 -13.49 -6.59
CA VAL A 70 -1.00 -12.93 -7.94
C VAL A 70 -2.42 -12.50 -8.26
N ILE A 71 -2.60 -11.19 -8.48
CA ILE A 71 -3.88 -10.58 -8.79
C ILE A 71 -3.98 -10.41 -10.30
N LYS A 72 -4.98 -11.03 -10.92
CA LYS A 72 -5.19 -11.01 -12.38
C LYS A 72 -6.40 -10.17 -12.75
N PHE A 73 -6.25 -9.32 -13.76
CA PHE A 73 -7.33 -8.51 -14.31
C PHE A 73 -7.10 -8.25 -15.81
N GLY A 74 -8.05 -8.66 -16.64
CA GLY A 74 -7.84 -8.67 -18.10
C GLY A 74 -6.61 -9.50 -18.48
N ASN A 75 -5.68 -8.89 -19.22
CA ASN A 75 -4.40 -9.49 -19.61
C ASN A 75 -3.23 -9.03 -18.72
N SER A 76 -3.53 -8.42 -17.58
CA SER A 76 -2.54 -7.88 -16.65
C SER A 76 -2.53 -8.68 -15.36
N GLU A 77 -1.36 -8.68 -14.72
CA GLU A 77 -1.18 -9.25 -13.39
C GLU A 77 -0.33 -8.35 -12.50
N LEU A 78 -0.59 -8.43 -11.20
CA LEU A 78 0.17 -7.80 -10.13
C LEU A 78 0.61 -8.87 -9.14
N LYS A 79 1.91 -8.92 -8.84
CA LYS A 79 2.48 -9.73 -7.76
C LYS A 79 2.41 -8.92 -6.47
N VAL A 80 1.89 -9.53 -5.41
CA VAL A 80 1.82 -8.92 -4.08
C VAL A 80 3.16 -9.13 -3.37
N ILE A 81 3.77 -8.04 -2.91
CA ILE A 81 5.00 -8.05 -2.11
C ILE A 81 4.65 -7.44 -0.75
N ALA A 82 4.80 -8.19 0.34
CA ALA A 82 4.56 -7.63 1.67
C ALA A 82 5.76 -6.79 2.10
N VAL A 83 5.54 -5.53 2.44
CA VAL A 83 6.59 -4.58 2.86
C VAL A 83 6.18 -3.95 4.19
N PRO A 84 6.18 -4.74 5.29
CA PRO A 84 5.75 -4.25 6.59
C PRO A 84 6.75 -3.24 7.15
N GLY A 85 6.25 -2.36 8.03
CA GLY A 85 7.03 -1.42 8.82
C GLY A 85 6.47 0.00 8.81
N HIS A 86 5.85 0.46 7.73
CA HIS A 86 4.98 1.65 7.79
C HIS A 86 3.69 1.32 8.55
N SER A 87 3.08 0.20 8.17
CA SER A 87 2.05 -0.54 8.91
C SER A 87 2.45 -2.02 8.99
N PRO A 88 1.84 -2.82 9.89
CA PRO A 88 2.09 -4.27 9.97
C PRO A 88 1.75 -5.03 8.68
N GLY A 89 0.69 -4.59 7.98
CA GLY A 89 0.15 -5.21 6.79
C GLY A 89 0.50 -4.52 5.47
N GLY A 90 1.51 -3.66 5.44
CA GLY A 90 1.90 -2.93 4.23
C GLY A 90 2.20 -3.86 3.04
N LEU A 91 1.59 -3.59 1.89
CA LEU A 91 1.73 -4.32 0.63
C LEU A 91 2.19 -3.38 -0.49
N CYS A 92 2.99 -3.91 -1.41
CA CYS A 92 3.27 -3.32 -2.71
C CYS A 92 2.70 -4.21 -3.82
N PHE A 93 2.29 -3.61 -4.94
CA PHE A 93 1.79 -4.32 -6.10
C PHE A 93 2.76 -4.15 -7.28
N TYR A 94 3.37 -5.24 -7.72
CA TYR A 94 4.39 -5.22 -8.76
C TYR A 94 3.87 -5.79 -10.09
N SER A 95 3.93 -4.98 -11.14
CA SER A 95 3.71 -5.40 -12.52
C SER A 95 5.05 -5.56 -13.23
N GLU A 96 5.51 -6.80 -13.33
CA GLU A 96 6.79 -7.14 -13.95
C GLU A 96 6.82 -6.78 -15.44
N SER A 97 5.76 -7.11 -16.18
CA SER A 97 5.67 -6.83 -17.62
C SER A 97 5.70 -5.34 -17.96
N ASN A 98 5.27 -4.48 -17.04
CA ASN A 98 5.26 -3.02 -17.20
C ASN A 98 6.40 -2.31 -16.46
N LYS A 99 7.27 -3.06 -15.78
CA LYS A 99 8.32 -2.53 -14.88
C LYS A 99 7.80 -1.44 -13.96
N LEU A 100 6.74 -1.76 -13.23
CA LEU A 100 5.99 -0.81 -12.40
C LEU A 100 5.70 -1.39 -11.02
N LEU A 101 6.00 -0.62 -9.98
CA LEU A 101 5.71 -0.94 -8.58
C LEU A 101 4.78 0.13 -8.01
N ILE A 102 3.62 -0.25 -7.49
CA ILE A 102 2.80 0.60 -6.63
C ILE A 102 3.25 0.32 -5.21
N SER A 103 3.94 1.27 -4.58
CA SER A 103 4.60 1.07 -3.29
C SER A 103 3.77 1.46 -2.08
N GLY A 104 2.63 2.14 -2.30
CA GLY A 104 1.91 2.79 -1.21
C GLY A 104 2.85 3.68 -0.41
N ASP A 105 2.82 3.53 0.91
CA ASP A 105 3.65 4.31 1.81
C ASP A 105 4.93 3.59 2.25
N ALA A 106 5.37 2.56 1.52
CA ALA A 106 6.64 1.91 1.82
C ALA A 106 7.84 2.76 1.37
N LEU A 107 7.85 3.18 0.10
CA LEU A 107 8.99 3.84 -0.55
C LEU A 107 8.51 5.07 -1.34
N PHE A 108 9.16 6.21 -1.10
CA PHE A 108 8.90 7.49 -1.75
C PHE A 108 10.14 8.00 -2.48
N ALA A 109 10.00 9.02 -3.31
CA ALA A 109 11.14 9.72 -3.91
C ALA A 109 11.99 10.42 -2.82
N GLY A 110 13.18 9.90 -2.54
CA GLY A 110 14.11 10.43 -1.54
C GLY A 110 13.62 10.29 -0.08
N SER A 111 12.65 9.41 0.19
CA SER A 111 12.11 9.20 1.53
C SER A 111 11.47 7.81 1.69
N ILE A 112 10.93 7.52 2.87
CA ILE A 112 10.19 6.30 3.21
C ILE A 112 8.94 6.66 4.02
N GLY A 113 8.00 5.73 4.17
CA GLY A 113 6.86 5.87 5.08
C GLY A 113 7.29 6.18 6.51
N ARG A 114 6.49 7.01 7.19
CA ARG A 114 6.64 7.21 8.64
C ARG A 114 6.38 5.90 9.39
N THR A 115 7.00 5.69 10.54
CA THR A 115 6.87 4.43 11.30
C THR A 115 6.57 4.65 12.77
N ASP A 116 6.06 5.83 13.10
CA ASP A 116 5.70 6.25 14.47
C ASP A 116 4.20 6.11 14.76
N LEU A 117 3.43 5.62 13.78
CA LEU A 117 2.01 5.28 13.92
C LEU A 117 1.83 3.86 14.51
N PRO A 118 0.62 3.50 14.99
CA PRO A 118 0.36 2.18 15.54
C PRO A 118 0.79 1.03 14.62
N GLY A 119 1.68 0.16 15.12
CA GLY A 119 2.22 -0.96 14.34
C GLY A 119 3.42 -0.62 13.45
N GLY A 120 3.87 0.65 13.45
CA GLY A 120 5.06 1.06 12.71
C GLY A 120 6.37 0.54 13.32
N ASP A 121 7.31 0.15 12.46
CA ASP A 121 8.67 -0.27 12.80
C ASP A 121 9.66 0.17 11.70
N SER A 122 10.50 1.15 12.03
CA SER A 122 11.50 1.72 11.11
C SER A 122 12.53 0.69 10.65
N LYS A 123 13.02 -0.17 11.55
CA LYS A 123 14.04 -1.18 11.20
C LYS A 123 13.44 -2.23 10.28
N LEU A 124 12.19 -2.62 10.54
CA LEU A 124 11.46 -3.54 9.68
C LEU A 124 11.19 -2.93 8.30
N LEU A 125 10.78 -1.66 8.22
CA LEU A 125 10.51 -0.99 6.95
C LEU A 125 11.77 -0.95 6.07
N LEU A 126 12.88 -0.47 6.62
CA LEU A 126 14.16 -0.39 5.91
C LEU A 126 14.61 -1.78 5.43
N LYS A 127 14.53 -2.79 6.30
CA LYS A 127 14.86 -4.17 5.95
C LYS A 127 13.97 -4.69 4.82
N SER A 128 12.66 -4.48 4.91
CA SER A 128 11.70 -4.93 3.90
C SER A 128 11.98 -4.29 2.54
N ILE A 129 12.28 -2.99 2.50
CA ILE A 129 12.63 -2.28 1.26
C ILE A 129 13.92 -2.86 0.67
N GLN A 130 14.99 -3.00 1.48
CA GLN A 130 16.27 -3.53 1.01
C GLN A 130 16.18 -4.97 0.51
N THR A 131 15.47 -5.85 1.21
CA THR A 131 15.45 -7.28 0.86
C THR A 131 14.38 -7.64 -0.16
N LYS A 132 13.37 -6.80 -0.39
CA LYS A 132 12.24 -7.12 -1.28
C LYS A 132 12.02 -6.15 -2.44
N LEU A 133 12.32 -4.86 -2.26
CA LEU A 133 12.15 -3.87 -3.33
C LEU A 133 13.48 -3.60 -4.05
N PHE A 134 14.59 -3.49 -3.33
CA PHE A 134 15.91 -3.25 -3.93
C PHE A 134 16.51 -4.49 -4.61
N VAL A 135 15.82 -5.63 -4.57
CA VAL A 135 16.16 -6.78 -5.42
C VAL A 135 15.55 -6.69 -6.83
N LEU A 136 14.63 -5.75 -7.07
CA LEU A 136 14.06 -5.48 -8.37
C LEU A 136 15.04 -4.72 -9.27
N ASP A 137 14.80 -4.79 -10.58
CA ASP A 137 15.58 -4.06 -11.59
C ASP A 137 15.55 -2.55 -11.36
N ASP A 138 16.67 -1.88 -11.63
CA ASP A 138 16.83 -0.45 -11.38
C ASP A 138 15.87 0.43 -12.19
N ASP A 139 15.41 -0.03 -13.34
CA ASP A 139 14.49 0.69 -14.22
C ASP A 139 13.00 0.46 -13.88
N VAL A 140 12.70 -0.29 -12.82
CA VAL A 140 11.34 -0.38 -12.28
C VAL A 140 10.91 0.99 -11.74
N ARG A 141 9.84 1.52 -12.33
CA ARG A 141 9.20 2.77 -11.89
C ARG A 141 8.41 2.52 -10.62
N VAL A 142 8.48 3.46 -9.68
CA VAL A 142 7.77 3.41 -8.40
C VAL A 142 6.69 4.49 -8.39
N ILE A 143 5.45 4.07 -8.17
CA ILE A 143 4.29 4.93 -7.90
C ILE A 143 4.06 4.90 -6.38
N PRO A 144 4.49 5.95 -5.65
CA PRO A 144 4.21 6.05 -4.22
C PRO A 144 2.75 6.44 -3.95
N GLY A 145 2.32 6.25 -2.70
CA GLY A 145 1.07 6.81 -2.19
C GLY A 145 1.06 8.33 -2.18
N HIS A 146 2.23 8.94 -1.93
CA HIS A 146 2.41 10.39 -1.81
C HIS A 146 3.66 10.88 -2.55
N GLY A 147 3.59 12.11 -3.06
CA GLY A 147 4.72 12.76 -3.73
C GLY A 147 4.97 12.29 -5.17
N PRO A 148 6.14 12.62 -5.75
CA PRO A 148 6.41 12.35 -7.16
C PRO A 148 6.83 10.89 -7.40
N LEU A 149 6.69 10.45 -8.64
CA LEU A 149 7.21 9.15 -9.11
C LEU A 149 8.74 9.07 -8.99
N THR A 150 9.26 7.85 -8.79
CA THR A 150 10.71 7.57 -8.79
C THR A 150 11.02 6.23 -9.47
N THR A 151 12.24 5.71 -9.32
CA THR A 151 12.66 4.37 -9.77
C THR A 151 13.43 3.66 -8.67
N ILE A 152 13.40 2.32 -8.68
CA ILE A 152 14.18 1.51 -7.74
C ILE A 152 15.67 1.89 -7.78
N GLY A 153 16.23 2.10 -8.97
CA GLY A 153 17.64 2.47 -9.13
C GLY A 153 17.96 3.89 -8.64
N ALA A 154 17.02 4.83 -8.68
CA ALA A 154 17.22 6.16 -8.10
C ALA A 154 17.24 6.07 -6.56
N GLU A 155 16.29 5.33 -5.97
CA GLU A 155 16.20 5.22 -4.51
C GLU A 155 17.37 4.44 -3.91
N LYS A 156 17.86 3.38 -4.57
CA LYS A 156 19.11 2.70 -4.16
C LYS A 156 20.33 3.63 -4.08
N ARG A 157 20.39 4.64 -4.96
CA ARG A 157 21.57 5.50 -5.13
C ARG A 157 21.53 6.77 -4.32
N TYR A 158 20.33 7.33 -4.11
CA TYR A 158 20.17 8.71 -3.66
C TYR A 158 19.22 8.87 -2.48
N ASN A 159 18.49 7.84 -2.07
CA ASN A 159 17.59 7.94 -0.92
C ASN A 159 18.42 7.98 0.38
N PRO A 160 18.32 9.05 1.19
CA PRO A 160 19.20 9.26 2.35
C PRO A 160 18.95 8.28 3.52
N PHE A 161 17.93 7.43 3.44
CA PHE A 161 17.63 6.41 4.45
C PHE A 161 18.44 5.11 4.26
N PHE A 162 19.17 4.96 3.15
CA PHE A 162 19.94 3.76 2.79
C PHE A 162 21.39 4.12 2.44
#